data_AF-A0A857KEZ4-F1
#
_entry.id   AF-A0A857KEZ4-F1
#
_cell.length_a   1.000
_cell.length_b   1.000
_cell.length_c   1.000
_cell.angle_alpha   90.00
_cell.angle_beta   90.00
_cell.angle_gamma   90.00
#
_symmetry.space_group_name_H-M   'P 1'
#
loop_
_entity.id
_entity.type
_entity.pdbx_description
1 polymer ?
#
loop_
_entity_poly.entity_id
_entity_poly.type
_entity_poly.pdbx_seq_one_letter_code
_entity_poly.pdbx_strand_id
1 'polypeptide(L)'
;MRKYVFQSVLDQLPECFADAMLLDVAVEKSLADLRQRRINDTGRGNGAPPVFHKSMNKAVVVAAVGGIEAFFETLAVQAKEIAEPLPENGNDWYTITGRKGEIQTPSPRNIRKLFWSIFHVDLMESWDLSITASETDTGEGNGTWRSRHNYRHTGPDAFAFLDATVKIRHSFAHGDPSQSRRAVGMAHEGVNGGYSVASHHAFNAVSAALQAAIQSTLYLADSLGLPYTPKPRWKVSWENVRGQNIGLDYWLRGAPVWEEIVTWKGAPTDEHDPNVDLQDADGVPAFVDPM
;
A
#
# COMPACT_ATOMS: atom_id res chain seq x y z
N MET A 1 -2.40 -13.60 27.59
CA MET A 1 -2.36 -14.51 26.42
C MET A 1 -1.33 -13.96 25.44
N ARG A 2 -0.55 -14.80 24.73
CA ARG A 2 0.50 -14.31 23.80
C ARG A 2 -0.15 -13.56 22.62
N LYS A 3 0.48 -12.50 22.12
CA LYS A 3 0.08 -11.78 20.89
C LYS A 3 0.84 -12.37 19.70
N TYR A 4 0.33 -12.19 18.48
CA TYR A 4 1.12 -12.49 17.29
C TYR A 4 2.42 -11.70 17.33
N VAL A 5 3.53 -12.34 16.94
CA VAL A 5 4.89 -11.84 17.18
C VAL A 5 5.14 -10.47 16.53
N PHE A 6 4.55 -10.22 15.36
CA PHE A 6 4.62 -8.92 14.66
C PHE A 6 3.31 -8.13 14.74
N GLN A 7 2.46 -8.39 15.74
CA GLN A 7 1.21 -7.64 15.89
C GLN A 7 1.47 -6.12 16.02
N SER A 8 2.51 -5.72 16.76
CA SER A 8 2.88 -4.31 16.94
C SER A 8 3.27 -3.62 15.62
N VAL A 9 3.86 -4.36 14.68
CA VAL A 9 4.24 -3.85 13.35
C VAL A 9 2.99 -3.68 12.49
N LEU A 10 2.14 -4.70 12.44
CA LEU A 10 0.88 -4.63 11.69
C LEU A 10 -0.04 -3.54 12.24
N ASP A 11 -0.06 -3.33 13.56
CA ASP A 11 -0.82 -2.26 14.21
C ASP A 11 -0.41 -0.85 13.77
N GLN A 12 0.83 -0.68 13.29
CA GLN A 12 1.35 0.59 12.79
C GLN A 12 1.05 0.82 11.31
N LEU A 13 0.54 -0.17 10.56
CA LEU A 13 0.20 -0.03 9.13
C LEU A 13 -0.62 1.23 8.84
N PRO A 14 -1.74 1.50 9.56
CA PRO A 14 -2.54 2.68 9.25
C PRO A 14 -1.78 3.99 9.43
N GLU A 15 -0.87 4.06 10.39
CA GLU A 15 -0.09 5.28 10.66
C GLU A 15 1.04 5.46 9.66
N CYS A 16 1.78 4.40 9.31
CA CYS A 16 2.83 4.46 8.29
C CYS A 16 2.27 4.94 6.94
N PHE A 17 1.05 4.52 6.58
CA PHE A 17 0.41 4.86 5.31
C PHE A 17 -0.61 6.01 5.41
N ALA A 18 -0.76 6.65 6.58
CA ALA A 18 -1.83 7.61 6.86
C ALA A 18 -1.90 8.73 5.83
N ASP A 19 -0.77 9.34 5.50
CA ASP A 19 -0.72 10.47 4.56
C ASP A 19 -1.15 10.04 3.15
N ALA A 20 -0.68 8.88 2.69
CA ALA A 20 -1.04 8.34 1.38
C ALA A 20 -2.54 8.03 1.29
N MET A 21 -3.07 7.37 2.32
CA MET A 21 -4.48 7.01 2.44
C MET A 21 -5.39 8.24 2.49
N LEU A 22 -5.04 9.24 3.31
CA LEU A 22 -5.84 10.47 3.42
C LEU A 22 -5.83 11.29 2.13
N LEU A 23 -4.67 11.37 1.44
CA LEU A 23 -4.57 12.04 0.15
C LEU A 23 -5.40 11.33 -0.92
N ASP A 24 -5.39 9.99 -0.96
CA ASP A 24 -6.16 9.18 -1.90
C ASP A 24 -7.67 9.37 -1.69
N VAL A 25 -8.12 9.33 -0.44
CA VAL A 25 -9.52 9.63 -0.08
C VAL A 25 -9.92 11.04 -0.50
N ALA A 26 -9.05 12.04 -0.31
CA ALA A 26 -9.32 13.41 -0.74
C ALA A 26 -9.41 13.55 -2.26
N VAL A 27 -8.58 12.81 -3.01
CA VAL A 27 -8.63 12.70 -4.47
C VAL A 27 -9.98 12.12 -4.91
N GLU A 28 -10.41 11.00 -4.33
CA GLU A 28 -11.67 10.34 -4.70
C GLU A 28 -12.91 11.17 -4.35
N LYS A 29 -12.92 11.83 -3.18
CA LYS A 29 -13.99 12.80 -2.83
C LYS A 29 -14.06 13.93 -3.86
N SER A 30 -12.91 14.49 -4.23
CA SER A 30 -12.84 15.56 -5.24
C SER A 30 -13.30 15.07 -6.62
N LEU A 31 -13.01 13.82 -6.99
CA LEU A 31 -13.52 13.23 -8.23
C LEU A 31 -15.02 13.05 -8.23
N ALA A 32 -15.58 12.56 -7.12
CA ALA A 32 -17.02 12.38 -6.98
C ALA A 32 -17.74 13.72 -7.16
N ASP A 33 -17.27 14.77 -6.49
CA ASP A 33 -17.81 16.12 -6.62
C ASP A 33 -17.72 16.65 -8.05
N LEU A 34 -16.58 16.46 -8.72
CA LEU A 34 -16.39 16.89 -10.11
C LEU A 34 -17.30 16.12 -11.08
N ARG A 35 -17.47 14.81 -10.88
CA ARG A 35 -18.40 13.98 -11.66
C ARG A 35 -19.83 14.49 -11.47
N GLN A 36 -20.23 14.74 -10.22
CA GLN A 36 -21.57 15.23 -9.90
C GLN A 36 -21.84 16.61 -10.50
N ARG A 37 -20.91 17.56 -10.37
CA ARG A 37 -21.04 18.90 -10.98
C ARG A 37 -21.18 18.82 -12.50
N ARG A 38 -20.40 17.98 -13.17
CA ARG A 38 -20.50 17.83 -14.63
C ARG A 38 -21.80 17.20 -15.09
N ILE A 39 -22.30 16.22 -14.35
CA ILE A 39 -23.63 15.64 -14.59
C ILE A 39 -24.67 16.76 -14.51
N ASN A 40 -24.59 17.62 -13.50
CA ASN A 40 -25.50 18.74 -13.32
C ASN A 40 -25.37 19.81 -14.43
N ASP A 41 -24.15 20.15 -14.84
CA ASP A 41 -23.88 21.25 -15.78
C ASP A 41 -24.06 20.86 -17.26
N THR A 42 -23.76 19.61 -17.62
CA THR A 42 -23.67 19.17 -19.03
C THR A 42 -24.50 17.94 -19.36
N GLY A 43 -25.17 17.34 -18.37
CA GLY A 43 -25.87 16.06 -18.53
C GLY A 43 -24.95 14.88 -18.86
N ARG A 44 -23.63 15.06 -18.79
CA ARG A 44 -22.61 14.05 -19.14
C ARG A 44 -21.52 13.99 -18.06
N GLY A 45 -21.10 12.78 -17.69
CA GLY A 45 -20.05 12.55 -16.70
C GLY A 45 -18.61 12.58 -17.23
N ASN A 46 -18.41 12.67 -18.55
CA ASN A 46 -17.11 12.46 -19.17
C ASN A 46 -16.35 13.77 -19.42
N GLY A 47 -15.13 13.89 -18.89
CA GLY A 47 -14.18 14.98 -19.17
C GLY A 47 -12.84 14.77 -18.45
N ALA A 48 -11.77 15.42 -18.92
CA ALA A 48 -10.44 15.27 -18.33
C ALA A 48 -10.37 15.85 -16.89
N PRO A 49 -9.72 15.18 -15.93
CA PRO A 49 -9.54 15.74 -14.59
C PRO A 49 -8.71 17.03 -14.60
N PRO A 50 -8.95 17.98 -13.66
CA PRO A 50 -8.19 19.21 -13.56
C PRO A 50 -6.71 18.97 -13.20
N VAL A 51 -5.84 19.96 -13.46
CA VAL A 51 -4.38 19.83 -13.23
C VAL A 51 -4.05 19.60 -11.76
N PHE A 52 -4.72 20.30 -10.84
CA PHE A 52 -4.57 20.11 -9.39
C PHE A 52 -4.71 18.64 -8.98
N HIS A 53 -5.72 17.99 -9.54
CA HIS A 53 -6.00 16.58 -9.28
C HIS A 53 -4.89 15.66 -9.80
N LYS A 54 -4.29 15.97 -10.96
CA LYS A 54 -3.11 15.22 -11.46
C LYS A 54 -1.90 15.33 -10.53
N SER A 55 -1.69 16.49 -9.91
CA SER A 55 -0.62 16.68 -8.92
C SER A 55 -0.91 15.94 -7.63
N MET A 56 -2.16 15.95 -7.17
CA MET A 56 -2.59 15.19 -5.98
C MET A 56 -2.38 13.69 -6.16
N ASN A 57 -2.71 13.13 -7.33
CA ASN A 57 -2.44 11.71 -7.62
C ASN A 57 -0.95 11.36 -7.48
N LYS A 58 -0.05 12.24 -7.93
CA LYS A 58 1.40 12.04 -7.74
C LYS A 58 1.79 12.14 -6.27
N ALA A 59 1.18 13.06 -5.52
CA ALA A 59 1.42 13.20 -4.09
C ALA A 59 1.02 11.93 -3.31
N VAL A 60 -0.09 11.29 -3.67
CA VAL A 60 -0.48 9.96 -3.13
C VAL A 60 0.62 8.94 -3.36
N VAL A 61 1.14 8.83 -4.59
CA VAL A 61 2.22 7.89 -4.93
C VAL A 61 3.48 8.19 -4.11
N VAL A 62 3.87 9.46 -3.97
CA VAL A 62 5.03 9.87 -3.17
C VAL A 62 4.85 9.49 -1.69
N ALA A 63 3.67 9.75 -1.13
CA ALA A 63 3.34 9.41 0.24
C ALA A 63 3.29 7.88 0.46
N ALA A 64 2.79 7.12 -0.52
CA ALA A 64 2.78 5.66 -0.47
C ALA A 64 4.21 5.09 -0.42
N VAL A 65 5.14 5.65 -1.20
CA VAL A 65 6.56 5.31 -1.07
C VAL A 65 7.04 5.62 0.35
N GLY A 66 6.80 6.82 0.88
CA GLY A 66 7.17 7.16 2.26
C GLY A 66 6.63 6.18 3.31
N GLY A 67 5.40 5.70 3.14
CA GLY A 67 4.82 4.68 4.01
C GLY A 67 5.50 3.32 3.91
N ILE A 68 5.92 2.90 2.70
CA ILE A 68 6.78 1.72 2.51
C ILE A 68 8.08 1.90 3.30
N GLU A 69 8.74 3.05 3.19
CA GLU A 69 10.00 3.33 3.90
C GLU A 69 9.83 3.15 5.41
N ALA A 70 8.86 3.86 5.99
CA ALA A 70 8.59 3.83 7.42
C ALA A 70 8.20 2.41 7.89
N PHE A 71 7.36 1.70 7.14
CA PHE A 71 6.88 0.39 7.54
C PHE A 71 8.01 -0.66 7.54
N PHE A 72 8.79 -0.74 6.45
CA PHE A 72 9.84 -1.75 6.34
C PHE A 72 11.01 -1.49 7.31
N GLU A 73 11.28 -0.23 7.65
CA GLU A 73 12.21 0.11 8.73
C GLU A 73 11.69 -0.41 10.09
N THR A 74 10.43 -0.11 10.42
CA THR A 74 9.79 -0.62 11.65
C THR A 74 9.80 -2.14 11.72
N LEU A 75 9.48 -2.83 10.62
CA LEU A 75 9.49 -4.28 10.55
C LEU A 75 10.90 -4.83 10.79
N ALA A 76 11.93 -4.25 10.15
CA ALA A 76 13.31 -4.69 10.31
C ALA A 76 13.82 -4.49 11.75
N VAL A 77 13.50 -3.34 12.37
CA VAL A 77 13.89 -3.06 13.76
C VAL A 77 13.25 -4.07 14.71
N GLN A 78 11.94 -4.29 14.60
CA GLN A 78 11.23 -5.25 15.45
C GLN A 78 11.68 -6.70 15.22
N ALA A 79 11.86 -7.11 13.96
CA ALA A 79 12.35 -8.45 13.65
C ALA A 79 13.76 -8.70 14.18
N LYS A 80 14.63 -7.69 14.20
CA LYS A 80 15.98 -7.80 14.77
C LYS A 80 15.96 -8.02 16.28
N GLU A 81 14.96 -7.52 16.99
CA GLU A 81 14.81 -7.77 18.43
C GLU A 81 14.39 -9.22 18.74
N ILE A 82 13.83 -9.92 17.75
CA ILE A 82 13.25 -11.25 17.90
C ILE A 82 14.15 -12.34 17.30
N ALA A 83 14.81 -12.07 16.17
CA ALA A 83 15.74 -12.99 15.55
C ALA A 83 17.08 -13.00 16.30
N GLU A 84 17.65 -14.19 16.56
CA GLU A 84 19.04 -14.27 17.00
C GLU A 84 19.95 -13.60 15.92
N PRO A 85 20.95 -12.81 16.33
CA PRO A 85 21.84 -12.17 15.37
C PRO A 85 22.55 -13.25 14.54
N LEU A 86 22.33 -13.22 13.22
CA LEU A 86 23.05 -14.09 12.28
C LEU A 86 24.52 -13.65 12.18
N PRO A 87 25.46 -14.59 11.94
CA PRO A 87 26.89 -14.33 12.08
C PRO A 87 27.40 -13.26 11.11
N GLU A 88 28.34 -12.44 11.62
CA GLU A 88 29.04 -11.37 10.92
C GLU A 88 29.88 -11.90 9.74
N ASN A 89 29.29 -12.19 8.59
CA ASN A 89 30.05 -12.41 7.35
C ASN A 89 29.30 -11.83 6.15
N GLY A 90 29.18 -10.50 6.11
CA GLY A 90 28.53 -9.76 5.01
C GLY A 90 29.37 -8.65 4.38
N ASN A 91 30.67 -8.57 4.70
CA ASN A 91 31.51 -7.41 4.39
C ASN A 91 31.74 -7.15 2.88
N ASP A 92 31.38 -8.09 1.99
CA ASP A 92 31.70 -7.98 0.56
C ASP A 92 30.52 -7.54 -0.35
N TRP A 93 29.32 -7.26 0.18
CA TRP A 93 28.14 -6.94 -0.66
C TRP A 93 27.59 -5.52 -0.57
N TYR A 94 28.08 -4.69 0.35
CA TYR A 94 27.70 -3.28 0.44
C TYR A 94 28.48 -2.43 -0.57
N THR A 95 28.15 -2.53 -1.87
CA THR A 95 28.42 -1.38 -2.75
C THR A 95 27.32 -0.36 -2.50
N ILE A 96 27.58 0.57 -1.59
CA ILE A 96 26.69 1.70 -1.39
C ILE A 96 26.81 2.61 -2.62
N THR A 97 25.85 2.50 -3.52
CA THR A 97 25.79 3.35 -4.71
C THR A 97 25.17 4.69 -4.34
N GLY A 98 26.03 5.63 -3.96
CA GLY A 98 25.71 7.03 -3.63
C GLY A 98 26.97 7.78 -3.23
N ARG A 99 27.04 9.10 -3.45
CA ARG A 99 28.13 9.91 -2.84
C ARG A 99 28.00 9.75 -1.31
N LYS A 100 29.01 9.19 -0.64
CA LYS A 100 29.16 9.08 0.82
C LYS A 100 28.46 7.91 1.55
N GLY A 101 28.05 6.84 0.88
CA GLY A 101 27.52 5.70 1.64
C GLY A 101 26.07 5.91 2.13
N GLU A 102 25.33 6.84 1.53
CA GLU A 102 23.91 7.02 1.80
C GLU A 102 23.11 5.91 1.11
N ILE A 103 22.29 5.18 1.89
CA ILE A 103 21.21 4.37 1.33
C ILE A 103 20.23 5.37 0.70
N GLN A 104 20.29 5.54 -0.61
CA GLN A 104 19.29 6.30 -1.33
C GLN A 104 17.91 5.71 -1.02
N THR A 105 16.95 6.59 -0.76
CA THR A 105 15.49 6.39 -0.78
C THR A 105 15.05 4.92 -0.96
N PRO A 106 14.52 4.24 0.08
CA PRO A 106 14.17 2.83 -0.01
C PRO A 106 13.44 2.47 -1.30
N SER A 107 14.16 1.76 -2.16
CA SER A 107 13.61 1.05 -3.29
C SER A 107 13.29 -0.38 -2.86
N PRO A 108 12.42 -1.10 -3.58
CA PRO A 108 12.22 -2.53 -3.35
C PRO A 108 13.54 -3.31 -3.36
N ARG A 109 14.54 -2.84 -4.12
CA ARG A 109 15.89 -3.42 -4.11
C ARG A 109 16.60 -3.22 -2.77
N ASN A 110 16.50 -2.04 -2.18
CA ASN A 110 17.14 -1.76 -0.89
C ASN A 110 16.44 -2.50 0.25
N ILE A 111 15.11 -2.66 0.19
CA ILE A 111 14.34 -3.47 1.13
C ILE A 111 14.81 -4.93 1.07
N ARG A 112 14.85 -5.53 -0.12
CA ARG A 112 15.34 -6.91 -0.29
C ARG A 112 16.75 -7.09 0.28
N LYS A 113 17.66 -6.16 -0.02
CA LYS A 113 19.02 -6.16 0.52
C LYS A 113 19.05 -6.10 2.04
N LEU A 114 18.26 -5.21 2.64
CA LEU A 114 18.16 -5.04 4.08
C LEU A 114 17.74 -6.36 4.74
N PHE A 115 16.63 -6.94 4.31
CA PHE A 115 16.09 -8.16 4.93
C PHE A 115 16.96 -9.39 4.64
N TRP A 116 17.56 -9.49 3.46
CA TRP A 116 18.53 -10.54 3.17
C TRP A 116 19.78 -10.43 4.06
N SER A 117 20.27 -9.21 4.30
CA SER A 117 21.48 -9.00 5.10
C SER A 117 21.30 -9.30 6.59
N ILE A 118 20.11 -9.03 7.14
CA ILE A 118 19.83 -9.20 8.57
C ILE A 118 19.24 -10.58 8.87
N PHE A 119 18.39 -11.09 7.98
CA PHE A 119 17.57 -12.28 8.23
C PHE A 119 17.81 -13.42 7.23
N HIS A 120 18.61 -13.20 6.16
CA HIS A 120 18.75 -14.13 5.03
C HIS A 120 17.42 -14.48 4.34
N VAL A 121 16.51 -13.51 4.30
CA VAL A 121 15.19 -13.65 3.66
C VAL A 121 15.08 -12.66 2.50
N ASP A 122 14.73 -13.16 1.32
CA ASP A 122 14.34 -12.32 0.19
C ASP A 122 12.82 -12.15 0.17
N LEU A 123 12.35 -11.01 0.66
CA LEU A 123 10.91 -10.72 0.76
C LEU A 123 10.20 -10.65 -0.60
N MET A 124 10.92 -10.51 -1.71
CA MET A 124 10.27 -10.45 -3.04
C MET A 124 9.42 -11.69 -3.32
N GLU A 125 9.81 -12.86 -2.81
CA GLU A 125 9.09 -14.11 -3.02
C GLU A 125 7.67 -14.08 -2.44
N SER A 126 7.41 -13.23 -1.44
CA SER A 126 6.08 -13.10 -0.83
C SER A 126 5.16 -12.12 -1.55
N TRP A 127 5.69 -11.29 -2.44
CA TRP A 127 4.92 -10.21 -3.05
C TRP A 127 4.01 -10.73 -4.15
N ASP A 128 2.72 -10.61 -3.88
CA ASP A 128 1.62 -11.01 -4.74
C ASP A 128 0.57 -9.91 -4.78
N LEU A 129 0.75 -8.98 -5.72
CA LEU A 129 0.01 -7.74 -5.77
C LEU A 129 -1.14 -7.86 -6.75
N SER A 130 -2.37 -7.62 -6.28
CA SER A 130 -3.53 -7.41 -7.14
C SER A 130 -3.77 -5.91 -7.33
N ILE A 131 -3.80 -5.46 -8.58
CA ILE A 131 -4.02 -4.06 -8.94
C ILE A 131 -5.11 -3.93 -9.99
N THR A 132 -5.69 -2.73 -10.11
CA THR A 132 -6.62 -2.41 -11.20
C THR A 132 -5.86 -1.86 -12.40
N ALA A 133 -6.00 -2.47 -13.59
CA ALA A 133 -5.35 -1.98 -14.80
C ALA A 133 -6.39 -1.56 -15.85
N SER A 134 -6.18 -0.42 -16.52
CA SER A 134 -6.92 0.00 -17.72
C SER A 134 -6.54 -0.80 -18.97
N GLU A 135 -7.42 -0.90 -19.97
CA GLU A 135 -7.03 -1.45 -21.29
C GLU A 135 -5.87 -0.64 -21.92
N THR A 136 -5.81 0.65 -21.59
CA THR A 136 -4.68 1.52 -21.96
C THR A 136 -3.40 1.20 -21.19
N ASP A 137 -3.50 0.67 -19.97
CA ASP A 137 -2.32 0.22 -19.21
C ASP A 137 -1.75 -1.09 -19.73
N THR A 138 -2.60 -1.95 -20.30
CA THR A 138 -2.18 -3.25 -20.86
C THR A 138 -1.75 -3.16 -22.32
N GLY A 139 -1.95 -2.01 -22.98
CA GLY A 139 -1.63 -1.82 -24.40
C GLY A 139 -2.64 -2.46 -25.35
N GLU A 140 -3.79 -2.92 -24.85
CA GLU A 140 -4.77 -3.74 -25.59
C GLU A 140 -6.00 -2.94 -26.07
N GLY A 141 -6.12 -1.63 -25.79
CA GLY A 141 -7.34 -0.89 -26.17
C GLY A 141 -7.22 0.64 -26.33
N ASN A 142 -8.16 1.19 -27.09
CA ASN A 142 -8.29 2.62 -27.43
C ASN A 142 -9.07 3.43 -26.37
N GLY A 143 -8.81 3.22 -25.08
CA GLY A 143 -9.25 4.16 -24.04
C GLY A 143 -10.61 3.90 -23.39
N THR A 144 -11.10 2.66 -23.34
CA THR A 144 -12.30 2.33 -22.54
C THR A 144 -11.96 2.00 -21.09
N TRP A 145 -12.51 2.80 -20.17
CA TRP A 145 -12.34 2.75 -18.70
C TRP A 145 -12.98 1.50 -18.03
N ARG A 146 -13.23 0.42 -18.78
CA ARG A 146 -13.87 -0.81 -18.27
C ARG A 146 -12.95 -1.99 -18.46
N SER A 147 -12.01 -2.16 -17.56
CA SER A 147 -10.91 -3.09 -17.69
C SER A 147 -10.71 -3.88 -16.40
N ARG A 148 -10.09 -5.05 -16.54
CA ARG A 148 -10.02 -6.11 -15.52
C ARG A 148 -9.59 -5.60 -14.15
N HIS A 149 -10.44 -5.87 -13.17
CA HIS A 149 -10.29 -5.40 -11.78
C HIS A 149 -9.16 -6.06 -10.98
N ASN A 150 -8.46 -7.06 -11.51
CA ASN A 150 -7.44 -7.82 -10.77
C ASN A 150 -6.30 -8.26 -11.70
N TYR A 151 -5.46 -7.32 -12.13
CA TYR A 151 -4.17 -7.67 -12.73
C TYR A 151 -3.23 -8.07 -11.60
N ARG A 152 -2.59 -9.24 -11.74
CA ARG A 152 -1.74 -9.82 -10.70
C ARG A 152 -0.27 -9.65 -11.06
N HIS A 153 0.51 -9.03 -10.19
CA HIS A 153 1.96 -8.94 -10.28
C HIS A 153 2.57 -9.81 -9.18
N THR A 154 3.40 -10.79 -9.52
CA THR A 154 4.04 -11.67 -8.54
C THR A 154 5.56 -11.59 -8.62
N GLY A 155 6.24 -11.74 -7.48
CA GLY A 155 7.70 -11.84 -7.41
C GLY A 155 8.43 -10.74 -8.20
N PRO A 156 9.16 -11.06 -9.30
CA PRO A 156 9.83 -10.06 -10.13
C PRO A 156 8.92 -8.96 -10.71
N ASP A 157 7.68 -9.28 -11.06
CA ASP A 157 6.73 -8.30 -11.60
C ASP A 157 6.22 -7.38 -10.49
N ALA A 158 5.97 -7.93 -9.29
CA ALA A 158 5.61 -7.14 -8.11
C ALA A 158 6.74 -6.19 -7.72
N PHE A 159 7.98 -6.67 -7.77
CA PHE A 159 9.17 -5.85 -7.59
C PHE A 159 9.23 -4.71 -8.61
N ALA A 160 8.99 -5.01 -9.90
CA ALA A 160 9.01 -3.99 -10.95
C ALA A 160 7.90 -2.95 -10.77
N PHE A 161 6.73 -3.38 -10.30
CA PHE A 161 5.62 -2.48 -9.95
C PHE A 161 6.00 -1.51 -8.84
N LEU A 162 6.48 -2.02 -7.70
CA LEU A 162 6.90 -1.19 -6.57
C LEU A 162 8.09 -0.28 -6.94
N ASP A 163 8.99 -0.74 -7.80
CA ASP A 163 10.14 0.05 -8.28
C ASP A 163 9.67 1.18 -9.20
N ALA A 164 8.64 0.94 -10.02
CA ALA A 164 7.99 1.99 -10.80
C ALA A 164 7.34 3.07 -9.91
N THR A 165 6.73 2.69 -8.79
CA THR A 165 6.22 3.63 -7.75
C THR A 165 7.32 4.57 -7.25
N VAL A 166 8.49 4.01 -6.91
CA VAL A 166 9.65 4.79 -6.43
C VAL A 166 10.22 5.70 -7.52
N LYS A 167 10.29 5.22 -8.77
CA LYS A 167 10.72 6.05 -9.91
C LYS A 167 9.75 7.19 -10.22
N ILE A 168 8.45 7.01 -10.01
CA ILE A 168 7.47 8.11 -10.09
C ILE A 168 7.82 9.17 -9.04
N ARG A 169 8.06 8.79 -7.79
CA ARG A 169 8.51 9.72 -6.75
C ARG A 169 9.78 10.47 -7.16
N HIS A 170 10.82 9.76 -7.60
CA HIS A 170 12.08 10.41 -8.00
C HIS A 170 11.89 11.38 -9.18
N SER A 171 11.09 11.00 -10.16
CA SER A 171 10.82 11.87 -11.30
C SER A 171 10.04 13.13 -10.92
N PHE A 172 9.21 13.06 -9.88
CA PHE A 172 8.55 14.24 -9.34
C PHE A 172 9.54 15.11 -8.56
N ALA A 173 10.35 14.50 -7.69
CA ALA A 173 11.32 15.21 -6.86
C ALA A 173 12.44 15.91 -7.66
N HIS A 174 12.88 15.30 -8.76
CA HIS A 174 14.00 15.79 -9.58
C HIS A 174 13.57 16.41 -10.92
N GLY A 175 12.28 16.39 -11.24
CA GLY A 175 11.78 16.87 -12.53
C GLY A 175 12.30 16.07 -13.73
N ASP A 176 12.77 14.85 -13.51
CA ASP A 176 13.43 14.02 -14.52
C ASP A 176 12.47 12.95 -15.10
N PRO A 177 11.92 13.15 -16.31
CA PRO A 177 11.05 12.19 -16.95
C PRO A 177 11.81 10.95 -17.48
N SER A 178 13.15 10.93 -17.53
CA SER A 178 13.93 9.86 -18.15
C SER A 178 13.94 8.52 -17.37
N GLN A 179 13.49 8.51 -16.11
CA GLN A 179 13.42 7.26 -15.36
C GLN A 179 12.38 6.29 -15.97
N SER A 180 12.77 5.04 -16.20
CA SER A 180 11.93 4.00 -16.81
C SER A 180 10.82 3.53 -15.86
N ARG A 181 9.57 3.91 -16.12
CA ARG A 181 8.38 3.67 -15.28
C ARG A 181 7.46 2.57 -15.83
N ARG A 182 8.05 1.43 -16.21
CA ARG A 182 7.31 0.34 -16.86
C ARG A 182 6.72 -0.60 -15.81
N ALA A 183 5.46 -0.39 -15.49
CA ALA A 183 4.63 -1.36 -14.79
C ALA A 183 3.15 -1.14 -15.13
N VAL A 184 2.48 -2.20 -15.55
CA VAL A 184 1.05 -2.18 -15.88
C VAL A 184 0.26 -1.71 -14.64
N GLY A 185 -0.54 -0.66 -14.83
CA GLY A 185 -1.41 -0.09 -13.81
C GLY A 185 -0.75 0.91 -12.85
N MET A 186 0.52 1.27 -13.06
CA MET A 186 1.21 2.27 -12.22
C MET A 186 1.24 3.67 -12.86
N ALA A 187 1.37 3.77 -14.18
CA ALA A 187 1.28 5.03 -14.91
C ALA A 187 0.98 4.78 -16.38
N HIS A 188 0.32 5.74 -17.04
CA HIS A 188 0.24 5.73 -18.49
C HIS A 188 1.52 6.34 -19.07
N GLU A 189 2.13 5.63 -20.03
CA GLU A 189 3.19 6.17 -20.88
C GLU A 189 2.57 6.90 -22.07
N GLY A 190 2.94 8.17 -22.25
CA GLY A 190 2.50 9.00 -23.37
C GLY A 190 3.44 8.87 -24.57
N VAL A 191 2.94 9.28 -25.75
CA VAL A 191 3.62 9.16 -27.05
C VAL A 191 5.03 9.78 -27.10
N ASN A 192 5.31 10.79 -26.26
CA ASN A 192 6.61 11.49 -26.19
C ASN A 192 7.50 11.03 -25.01
N GLY A 193 7.25 9.84 -24.44
CA GLY A 193 7.95 9.35 -23.24
C GLY A 193 7.58 10.09 -21.95
N GLY A 194 6.58 10.98 -21.99
CA GLY A 194 5.96 11.55 -20.81
C GLY A 194 5.11 10.50 -20.08
N TYR A 195 4.76 10.75 -18.82
CA TYR A 195 3.92 9.83 -18.06
C TYR A 195 2.81 10.57 -17.32
N SER A 196 1.70 9.87 -17.04
CA SER A 196 0.60 10.42 -16.26
C SER A 196 0.09 9.44 -15.20
N VAL A 197 -0.22 9.99 -14.03
CA VAL A 197 -0.77 9.26 -12.87
C VAL A 197 -2.24 9.65 -12.74
N ALA A 198 -3.13 8.70 -13.04
CA ALA A 198 -4.57 8.81 -12.83
C ALA A 198 -4.94 8.34 -11.41
N SER A 199 -6.19 8.50 -11.00
CA SER A 199 -6.58 8.18 -9.62
C SER A 199 -6.51 6.69 -9.31
N HIS A 200 -6.82 5.83 -10.29
CA HIS A 200 -6.64 4.39 -10.09
C HIS A 200 -5.16 4.00 -9.93
N HIS A 201 -4.23 4.72 -10.56
CA HIS A 201 -2.79 4.53 -10.32
C HIS A 201 -2.40 4.94 -8.89
N ALA A 202 -2.98 6.04 -8.39
CA ALA A 202 -2.78 6.51 -7.02
C ALA A 202 -3.31 5.48 -6.01
N PHE A 203 -4.54 5.00 -6.21
CA PHE A 203 -5.15 3.91 -5.44
C PHE A 203 -4.26 2.64 -5.47
N ASN A 204 -3.82 2.22 -6.67
CA ASN A 204 -2.96 1.04 -6.81
C ASN A 204 -1.64 1.19 -6.06
N ALA A 205 -1.06 2.38 -5.99
CA ALA A 205 0.17 2.61 -5.25
C ALA A 205 -0.02 2.34 -3.75
N VAL A 206 -1.12 2.84 -3.17
CA VAL A 206 -1.45 2.62 -1.75
C VAL A 206 -1.79 1.14 -1.52
N SER A 207 -2.65 0.56 -2.35
CA SER A 207 -3.06 -0.83 -2.26
C SER A 207 -1.88 -1.80 -2.37
N ALA A 208 -1.04 -1.64 -3.39
CA ALA A 208 0.14 -2.48 -3.58
C ALA A 208 1.14 -2.35 -2.43
N ALA A 209 1.34 -1.14 -1.90
CA ALA A 209 2.21 -0.91 -0.77
C ALA A 209 1.71 -1.63 0.50
N LEU A 210 0.40 -1.54 0.80
CA LEU A 210 -0.22 -2.24 1.92
C LEU A 210 -0.15 -3.77 1.76
N GLN A 211 -0.43 -4.28 0.55
CA GLN A 211 -0.32 -5.71 0.24
C GLN A 211 1.11 -6.21 0.48
N ALA A 212 2.11 -5.54 -0.08
CA ALA A 212 3.52 -5.91 0.08
C ALA A 212 3.96 -5.86 1.53
N ALA A 213 3.53 -4.86 2.30
CA ALA A 213 3.85 -4.71 3.72
C ALA A 213 3.31 -5.88 4.56
N ILE A 214 2.03 -6.23 4.36
CA ILE A 214 1.38 -7.35 5.07
C ILE A 214 2.04 -8.68 4.68
N GLN A 215 2.13 -8.96 3.38
CA GLN A 215 2.73 -10.20 2.86
C GLN A 215 4.18 -10.39 3.33
N SER A 216 4.97 -9.31 3.35
CA SER A 216 6.35 -9.35 3.85
C SER A 216 6.42 -9.67 5.33
N THR A 217 5.49 -9.15 6.13
CA THR A 217 5.45 -9.40 7.57
C THR A 217 5.14 -10.87 7.86
N LEU A 218 4.13 -11.42 7.18
CA LEU A 218 3.75 -12.82 7.34
C LEU A 218 4.87 -13.76 6.89
N TYR A 219 5.42 -13.51 5.70
CA TYR A 219 6.49 -14.34 5.14
C TYR A 219 7.79 -14.28 5.95
N LEU A 220 8.13 -13.11 6.51
CA LEU A 220 9.28 -12.99 7.41
C LEU A 220 9.09 -13.82 8.67
N ALA A 221 7.89 -13.80 9.27
CA ALA A 221 7.60 -14.62 10.45
C ALA A 221 7.77 -16.11 10.16
N ASP A 222 7.21 -16.56 9.03
CA ASP A 222 7.31 -17.96 8.59
C ASP A 222 8.78 -18.35 8.32
N SER A 223 9.53 -17.48 7.66
CA SER A 223 10.95 -17.71 7.33
C SER A 223 11.85 -17.77 8.57
N LEU A 224 11.50 -17.02 9.62
CA LEU A 224 12.20 -17.05 10.91
C LEU A 224 11.75 -18.21 11.81
N GLY A 225 10.85 -19.08 11.34
CA GLY A 225 10.30 -20.19 12.12
C GLY A 225 9.47 -19.73 13.32
N LEU A 226 8.96 -18.49 13.29
CA LEU A 226 8.16 -17.94 14.37
C LEU A 226 6.75 -18.53 14.32
N PRO A 227 6.16 -18.88 15.48
CA PRO A 227 4.85 -19.49 15.50
C PRO A 227 3.80 -18.52 14.96
N TYR A 228 3.08 -18.94 13.92
CA TYR A 228 1.91 -18.24 13.39
C TYR A 228 0.73 -18.24 14.39
N THR A 229 0.84 -18.97 15.50
CA THR A 229 -0.15 -19.00 16.58
C THR A 229 0.32 -18.22 17.80
N PRO A 230 -0.45 -17.23 18.28
CA PRO A 230 -1.77 -16.84 17.77
C PRO A 230 -1.67 -16.07 16.44
N LYS A 231 -2.70 -16.22 15.59
CA LYS A 231 -2.80 -15.52 14.29
C LYS A 231 -2.78 -14.00 14.49
N PRO A 232 -2.37 -13.22 13.47
CA PRO A 232 -2.60 -11.78 13.47
C PRO A 232 -4.06 -11.46 13.77
N ARG A 233 -4.29 -10.37 14.51
CA ARG A 233 -5.63 -9.89 14.86
C ARG A 233 -5.92 -8.62 14.10
N TRP A 234 -7.11 -8.54 13.50
CA TRP A 234 -7.62 -7.30 12.92
C TRP A 234 -8.10 -6.36 14.03
N LYS A 235 -7.66 -5.10 14.02
CA LYS A 235 -8.05 -4.11 15.03
C LYS A 235 -9.01 -3.07 14.48
N VAL A 236 -9.84 -2.52 15.36
CA VAL A 236 -10.72 -1.37 15.05
C VAL A 236 -9.92 -0.17 14.55
N SER A 237 -8.68 0.04 15.03
CA SER A 237 -7.80 1.11 14.52
C SER A 237 -7.46 0.97 13.03
N TRP A 238 -7.64 -0.21 12.44
CA TRP A 238 -7.44 -0.41 11.00
C TRP A 238 -8.70 -0.10 10.20
N GLU A 239 -9.81 0.18 10.88
CA GLU A 239 -11.08 0.62 10.32
C GLU A 239 -11.23 2.15 10.42
N ASN A 240 -10.24 2.82 11.01
CA ASN A 240 -10.23 4.26 11.20
C ASN A 240 -8.84 4.87 10.94
N VAL A 241 -8.66 5.51 9.78
CA VAL A 241 -7.44 6.24 9.45
C VAL A 241 -7.56 7.69 9.94
N ARG A 242 -6.86 8.03 11.04
CA ARG A 242 -6.79 9.37 11.64
C ARG A 242 -8.16 10.08 11.78
N GLY A 243 -9.17 9.37 12.28
CA GLY A 243 -10.52 9.88 12.49
C GLY A 243 -11.44 9.78 11.27
N GLN A 244 -10.99 9.26 10.14
CA GLN A 244 -11.85 8.93 9.00
C GLN A 244 -12.35 7.49 9.14
N ASN A 245 -13.67 7.27 9.08
CA ASN A 245 -14.29 5.93 9.06
C ASN A 245 -14.07 5.23 7.70
N ILE A 246 -12.80 5.01 7.36
CA ILE A 246 -12.35 4.34 6.15
C ILE A 246 -11.31 3.33 6.60
N GLY A 247 -11.63 2.05 6.41
CA GLY A 247 -10.76 0.96 6.79
C GLY A 247 -9.77 0.57 5.70
N LEU A 248 -8.75 -0.19 6.10
CA LEU A 248 -7.80 -0.82 5.18
C LEU A 248 -8.50 -1.71 4.13
N ASP A 249 -9.74 -2.16 4.39
CA ASP A 249 -10.53 -2.94 3.45
C ASP A 249 -10.83 -2.18 2.14
N TYR A 250 -10.88 -0.85 2.18
CA TYR A 250 -11.05 -0.03 0.98
C TYR A 250 -9.94 -0.28 -0.05
N TRP A 251 -8.68 -0.38 0.41
CA TRP A 251 -7.53 -0.62 -0.47
C TRP A 251 -7.23 -2.11 -0.69
N LEU A 252 -7.62 -2.99 0.24
CA LEU A 252 -7.23 -4.41 0.20
C LEU A 252 -8.29 -5.32 -0.42
N ARG A 253 -9.57 -4.92 -0.46
CA ARG A 253 -10.64 -5.79 -0.96
C ARG A 253 -10.36 -6.27 -2.39
N GLY A 254 -10.39 -7.60 -2.57
CA GLY A 254 -10.12 -8.25 -3.85
C GLY A 254 -8.64 -8.64 -4.05
N ALA A 255 -7.74 -8.24 -3.16
CA ALA A 255 -6.38 -8.76 -3.12
C ALA A 255 -6.33 -10.16 -2.48
N PRO A 256 -5.39 -11.05 -2.86
CA PRO A 256 -5.24 -12.37 -2.23
C PRO A 256 -5.09 -12.30 -0.71
N VAL A 257 -4.27 -11.36 -0.21
CA VAL A 257 -4.05 -11.15 1.23
C VAL A 257 -5.32 -10.76 2.01
N TRP A 258 -6.34 -10.23 1.31
CA TRP A 258 -7.62 -9.90 1.94
C TRP A 258 -8.36 -11.14 2.42
N GLU A 259 -8.25 -12.26 1.71
CA GLU A 259 -8.90 -13.51 2.12
C GLU A 259 -8.34 -14.00 3.46
N GLU A 260 -7.02 -13.88 3.66
CA GLU A 260 -6.38 -14.18 4.94
C GLU A 260 -6.86 -13.24 6.05
N ILE A 261 -6.90 -11.94 5.77
CA ILE A 261 -7.38 -10.91 6.69
C ILE A 261 -8.81 -11.17 7.16
N VAL A 262 -9.70 -11.59 6.25
CA VAL A 262 -11.09 -11.91 6.62
C VAL A 262 -11.13 -13.01 7.67
N THR A 263 -10.21 -13.98 7.63
CA THR A 263 -10.11 -15.00 8.68
C THR A 263 -9.66 -14.44 10.03
N TRP A 264 -8.87 -13.36 10.04
CA TRP A 264 -8.42 -12.69 11.26
C TRP A 264 -9.53 -11.84 11.90
N LYS A 265 -10.45 -11.30 11.09
CA LYS A 265 -11.63 -10.56 11.58
C LYS A 265 -12.59 -11.42 12.38
N GLY A 266 -12.73 -12.69 12.00
CA GLY A 266 -13.59 -13.66 12.70
C GLY A 266 -12.91 -14.40 13.84
N ALA A 267 -11.63 -14.11 14.14
CA ALA A 267 -10.93 -14.75 15.24
C ALA A 267 -11.50 -14.25 16.59
N PRO A 268 -11.80 -15.14 17.56
CA PRO A 268 -12.34 -14.73 18.86
C PRO A 268 -11.44 -13.67 19.51
N THR A 269 -12.03 -12.52 19.83
CA THR A 269 -11.41 -11.50 20.67
C THR A 269 -11.57 -11.95 22.12
N ASP A 270 -10.59 -12.68 22.65
CA ASP A 270 -10.54 -12.98 24.10
C ASP A 270 -10.20 -11.73 24.95
N GLU A 271 -10.25 -10.54 24.36
CA GLU A 271 -10.22 -9.25 25.05
C GLU A 271 -11.65 -8.78 25.27
N HIS A 272 -12.24 -9.21 26.38
CA HIS A 272 -13.21 -8.36 27.06
C HIS A 272 -12.39 -7.22 27.67
N ASP A 273 -12.24 -6.11 26.93
CA ASP A 273 -11.74 -4.86 27.51
C ASP A 273 -12.96 -4.12 28.09
N PRO A 274 -13.18 -4.17 29.41
CA PRO A 274 -14.34 -3.55 30.04
C PRO A 274 -14.33 -2.02 29.94
N ASN A 275 -13.29 -1.40 29.36
CA ASN A 275 -13.20 0.04 29.17
C ASN A 275 -13.63 0.52 27.76
N VAL A 276 -13.95 -0.38 26.83
CA VAL A 276 -14.46 0.02 25.50
C VAL A 276 -16.00 0.11 25.47
N ASP A 277 -16.69 -0.57 26.39
CA ASP A 277 -18.17 -0.62 26.43
C ASP A 277 -18.85 0.53 27.20
N LEU A 278 -18.12 1.61 27.56
CA LEU A 278 -18.67 2.71 28.37
C LEU A 278 -18.66 4.10 27.71
N GLN A 279 -18.50 4.21 26.38
CA GLN A 279 -18.63 5.52 25.71
C GLN A 279 -19.72 5.66 24.65
N ASP A 280 -20.45 4.60 24.29
CA ASP A 280 -21.56 4.71 23.33
C ASP A 280 -22.94 4.42 23.92
N ALA A 281 -23.07 4.48 25.25
CA ALA A 281 -24.36 4.52 25.91
C ALA A 281 -24.82 5.97 26.09
N ASP A 282 -25.06 6.69 24.99
CA ASP A 282 -26.00 7.83 24.96
C ASP A 282 -26.32 8.27 23.51
N GLY A 283 -27.36 7.65 22.95
CA GLY A 283 -28.40 8.32 22.17
C GLY A 283 -28.12 8.71 20.72
N VAL A 284 -28.75 8.01 19.77
CA VAL A 284 -29.65 8.53 18.70
C VAL A 284 -30.48 7.35 18.12
N PRO A 285 -31.77 7.52 17.79
CA PRO A 285 -32.71 6.42 17.57
C PRO A 285 -32.60 5.77 16.19
N ALA A 286 -33.00 4.50 16.13
CA ALA A 286 -33.14 3.70 14.92
C ALA A 286 -34.02 4.40 13.87
N PHE A 287 -33.45 4.68 12.69
CA PHE A 287 -34.23 5.05 11.52
C PHE A 287 -34.80 3.80 10.87
N VAL A 288 -36.13 3.81 10.76
CA VAL A 288 -36.98 2.83 10.08
C VAL A 288 -36.80 2.95 8.57
N ASP A 289 -36.72 1.80 7.92
CA ASP A 289 -36.62 1.57 6.48
C ASP A 289 -37.83 2.16 5.72
N PRO A 290 -37.66 2.89 4.61
CA PRO A 290 -38.81 3.32 3.80
C PRO A 290 -39.08 2.32 2.66
N MET A 291 -40.35 1.91 2.55
CA MET A 291 -40.94 1.45 1.29
C MET A 291 -40.90 2.55 0.22
#